data_AF-A0AA38UFU4-F1
#
_entry.id   AF-A0AA38UFU4-F1
#
_cell.length_a   1.000
_cell.length_b   1.000
_cell.length_c   1.000
_cell.angle_alpha   90.00
_cell.angle_beta   90.00
_cell.angle_gamma   90.00
#
_symmetry.space_group_name_H-M   'P 1'
#
loop_
_entity.id
_entity.type
_entity.pdbx_description
1 polymer ?
#
loop_
_entity_poly.entity_id
_entity_poly.type
_entity_poly.pdbx_seq_one_letter_code
_entity_poly.pdbx_strand_id
1 'polypeptide(L)'
;MRLIAAQIISCFPHVINIAVKTALSRIGDVELDDADNSLSKDLVGCARKLVNASRSLGKRRDALRDAILAIRRAQTSHEGNHHYLMREVVLLRDVDTRWSSTFLMVDRLLELYPAIKEITNSPENNELQSLLLEPFDLGVLLDIRFFLKTFHLVQELASAQKTPCLAIVLPLYEQLITNLRLLKNALPNLSHAIESALQKIHEYQDKCHSTNMYSFAMCMSQLVIFKFSFSLTWAVVVNPTCKLKWVEEHWTQSRALQAKEAIKETVRYKKLSEMLI
;
A
#
# COMPACT_ATOMS: atom_id res chain seq x y z
N MET A 1 -34.16 14.37 -21.53
CA MET A 1 -32.90 13.64 -21.80
C MET A 1 -31.79 14.36 -21.04
N ARG A 2 -31.58 14.04 -19.75
CA ARG A 2 -30.49 14.64 -18.97
C ARG A 2 -29.21 13.94 -19.39
N LEU A 3 -28.31 14.69 -20.03
CA LEU A 3 -26.93 14.29 -20.28
C LEU A 3 -26.38 13.67 -18.99
N ILE A 4 -25.92 12.42 -19.06
CA ILE A 4 -25.12 11.81 -18.01
C ILE A 4 -23.88 12.70 -17.91
N ALA A 5 -23.86 13.61 -16.93
CA ALA A 5 -22.66 14.37 -16.62
C ALA A 5 -21.54 13.34 -16.46
N ALA A 6 -20.44 13.51 -17.19
CA ALA A 6 -19.32 12.59 -17.14
C ALA A 6 -18.84 12.48 -15.68
N GLN A 7 -19.26 11.43 -14.99
CA GLN A 7 -18.83 11.17 -13.63
C GLN A 7 -17.39 10.67 -13.70
N ILE A 8 -16.45 11.51 -13.26
CA ILE A 8 -15.03 11.18 -13.26
C ILE A 8 -14.78 10.17 -12.12
N ILE A 9 -14.68 8.89 -12.46
CA ILE A 9 -14.24 7.86 -11.53
C ILE A 9 -12.73 8.00 -11.35
N SER A 10 -12.31 8.36 -10.14
CA SER A 10 -10.89 8.38 -9.78
C SER A 10 -10.34 6.95 -9.69
N CYS A 11 -9.19 6.71 -10.32
CA CYS A 11 -8.52 5.41 -10.30
C CYS A 11 -7.99 5.09 -8.89
N PHE A 12 -8.40 3.95 -8.31
CA PHE A 12 -8.01 3.57 -6.94
C PHE A 12 -6.48 3.56 -6.72
N PRO A 13 -5.65 2.89 -7.56
CA PRO A 13 -4.19 3.01 -7.46
C PRO A 13 -3.64 4.43 -7.50
N HIS A 14 -4.29 5.34 -8.24
CA HIS A 14 -3.88 6.74 -8.31
C HIS A 14 -4.15 7.47 -6.99
N VAL A 15 -5.31 7.24 -6.37
CA VAL A 15 -5.64 7.80 -5.05
C VAL A 15 -4.68 7.28 -3.97
N ILE A 16 -4.40 5.98 -3.99
CA ILE A 16 -3.41 5.36 -3.08
C ILE A 16 -2.04 6.03 -3.23
N ASN A 17 -1.57 6.25 -4.45
CA ASN A 17 -0.31 6.93 -4.72
C ASN A 17 -0.31 8.38 -4.21
N ILE A 18 -1.41 9.13 -4.36
CA ILE A 18 -1.54 10.48 -3.80
C ILE A 18 -1.44 10.46 -2.27
N ALA A 19 -2.14 9.53 -1.61
CA ALA A 19 -2.12 9.42 -0.15
C ALA A 19 -0.71 9.09 0.37
N VAL A 20 -0.02 8.14 -0.27
CA VAL A 20 1.36 7.78 0.07
C VAL A 20 2.31 8.96 -0.12
N LYS A 21 2.25 9.66 -1.26
CA LYS A 21 3.11 10.84 -1.51
C LYS A 21 2.87 11.96 -0.51
N THR A 22 1.60 12.19 -0.15
CA THR A 22 1.23 13.20 0.86
C THR A 22 1.79 12.85 2.23
N ALA A 23 1.75 11.57 2.62
CA ALA A 23 2.33 11.14 3.89
C ALA A 23 3.85 11.23 3.89
N LEU A 24 4.50 10.76 2.82
CA LEU A 24 5.96 10.79 2.70
C LEU A 24 6.53 12.21 2.75
N SER A 25 5.84 13.21 2.16
CA SER A 25 6.29 14.60 2.27
C SER A 25 6.25 15.08 3.73
N ARG A 26 5.20 14.72 4.48
CA ARG A 26 5.09 15.12 5.89
C ARG A 26 6.08 14.43 6.83
N ILE A 27 6.58 13.23 6.47
CA ILE A 27 7.64 12.56 7.25
C ILE A 27 8.95 13.38 7.20
N GLY A 28 9.21 14.09 6.09
CA GLY A 28 10.43 14.90 5.93
C GLY A 28 10.34 16.32 6.48
N ASP A 29 9.14 16.81 6.82
CA ASP A 29 8.88 18.23 7.14
C ASP A 29 8.83 18.52 8.66
N VAL A 30 9.14 17.54 9.53
CA VAL A 30 9.01 17.76 10.98
C VAL A 30 10.28 18.40 11.56
N GLU A 31 10.29 19.73 11.64
CA GLU A 31 11.09 20.47 12.61
C GLU A 31 10.40 20.36 13.98
N LEU A 32 10.96 19.55 14.88
CA LEU A 32 10.49 19.47 16.26
C LEU A 32 11.30 20.45 17.12
N ASP A 33 10.57 21.26 17.88
CA ASP A 33 11.06 22.09 18.97
C ASP A 33 11.65 21.20 20.08
N ASP A 34 12.74 21.63 20.67
CA ASP A 34 13.65 20.95 21.61
C ASP A 34 13.08 19.80 22.48
N ALA A 35 13.67 18.58 22.33
CA ALA A 35 14.24 17.74 23.41
C ALA A 35 14.34 16.23 23.08
N ASP A 36 13.75 15.71 21.99
CA ASP A 36 13.81 14.26 21.68
C ASP A 36 13.76 13.95 20.17
N ASN A 37 14.51 14.74 19.38
CA ASN A 37 14.19 15.02 17.97
C ASN A 37 15.19 14.45 16.97
N SER A 38 14.79 13.44 16.18
CA SER A 38 15.49 13.08 14.92
C SER A 38 14.55 12.51 13.86
N LEU A 39 13.36 13.10 13.69
CA LEU A 39 12.52 12.85 12.51
C LEU A 39 12.71 13.89 11.38
N SER A 40 13.76 14.71 11.45
CA SER A 40 14.06 15.77 10.47
C SER A 40 14.94 15.31 9.29
N LYS A 41 15.43 14.07 9.32
CA LYS A 41 16.25 13.50 8.24
C LYS A 41 15.36 12.79 7.23
N ASP A 42 15.45 13.15 5.95
CA ASP A 42 14.80 12.40 4.86
C ASP A 42 15.42 11.00 4.70
N LEU A 43 14.95 10.05 5.51
CA LEU A 43 15.43 8.67 5.54
C LEU A 43 15.13 7.92 4.25
N VAL A 44 14.01 8.23 3.60
CA VAL A 44 13.67 7.64 2.29
C VAL A 44 14.64 8.15 1.22
N GLY A 45 14.99 9.43 1.26
CA GLY A 45 16.04 10.01 0.44
C GLY A 45 17.42 9.41 0.70
N CYS A 46 17.77 9.18 1.96
CA CYS A 46 19.02 8.50 2.34
C CYS A 46 19.06 7.06 1.80
N ALA A 47 17.97 6.30 1.99
CA ALA A 47 17.79 4.97 1.42
C ALA A 47 17.95 4.97 -0.11
N ARG A 48 17.35 5.96 -0.79
CA ARG A 48 17.46 6.13 -2.25
C ARG A 48 18.90 6.41 -2.69
N LYS A 49 19.63 7.26 -1.97
CA LYS A 49 21.05 7.55 -2.23
C LYS A 49 21.90 6.29 -2.08
N LEU A 50 21.75 5.57 -0.97
CA LEU A 50 22.48 4.32 -0.72
C LEU A 50 22.21 3.28 -1.82
N VAL A 51 20.94 3.02 -2.14
CA VAL A 51 20.56 2.09 -3.21
C VAL A 51 21.16 2.49 -4.56
N ASN A 52 21.12 3.77 -4.91
CA ASN A 52 21.66 4.25 -6.17
C ASN A 52 23.18 4.12 -6.23
N ALA A 53 23.88 4.46 -5.15
CA ALA A 53 25.33 4.35 -5.05
C ALA A 53 25.79 2.88 -5.09
N SER A 54 25.11 1.98 -4.37
CA SER A 54 25.39 0.54 -4.39
C SER A 54 25.12 -0.10 -5.76
N ARG A 55 24.22 0.48 -6.57
CA ARG A 55 23.91 -0.01 -7.94
C ARG A 55 24.69 0.69 -9.05
N SER A 56 25.47 1.73 -8.75
CA SER A 56 26.07 2.60 -9.77
C SER A 56 27.13 1.90 -10.63
N LEU A 57 27.85 0.94 -10.05
CA LEU A 57 28.96 0.23 -10.71
C LEU A 57 28.64 -1.26 -10.92
N GLY A 58 29.12 -1.83 -12.04
CA GLY A 58 29.05 -3.28 -12.31
C GLY A 58 29.67 -4.10 -11.19
N LYS A 59 30.93 -3.79 -10.85
CA LYS A 59 31.69 -4.45 -9.78
C LYS A 59 30.97 -4.46 -8.43
N ARG A 60 30.22 -3.40 -8.08
CA ARG A 60 29.43 -3.36 -6.84
C ARG A 60 28.26 -4.32 -6.83
N ARG A 61 27.63 -4.54 -7.98
CA ARG A 61 26.54 -5.51 -8.10
C ARG A 61 27.06 -6.94 -7.96
N ASP A 62 28.23 -7.21 -8.51
CA ASP A 62 28.90 -8.51 -8.39
C ASP A 62 29.37 -8.73 -6.94
N ALA A 63 30.05 -7.75 -6.34
CA ALA A 63 30.43 -7.79 -4.93
C ALA A 63 29.24 -7.98 -3.98
N LEU A 64 28.11 -7.31 -4.25
CA LEU A 64 26.89 -7.49 -3.47
C LEU A 64 26.33 -8.91 -3.63
N ARG A 65 26.36 -9.47 -4.83
CA ARG A 65 25.96 -10.86 -5.07
C ARG A 65 26.86 -11.83 -4.31
N ASP A 66 28.16 -11.62 -4.34
CA ASP A 66 29.13 -12.45 -3.61
C ASP A 66 28.92 -12.38 -2.10
N ALA A 67 28.67 -11.18 -1.56
CA ALA A 67 28.31 -10.99 -0.16
C ALA A 67 27.01 -11.72 0.23
N ILE A 68 25.97 -11.66 -0.61
CA ILE A 68 24.72 -12.41 -0.40
C ILE A 68 25.00 -13.93 -0.36
N LEU A 69 25.81 -14.45 -1.28
CA LEU A 69 26.15 -15.87 -1.32
C LEU A 69 26.99 -16.28 -0.11
N ALA A 70 27.92 -15.44 0.33
CA ALA A 70 28.72 -15.68 1.55
C ALA A 70 27.84 -15.74 2.80
N ILE A 71 26.93 -14.78 2.98
CA ILE A 71 25.98 -14.75 4.10
C ILE A 71 25.08 -15.98 4.05
N ARG A 72 24.54 -16.34 2.88
CA ARG A 72 23.70 -17.54 2.74
C ARG A 72 24.45 -18.82 3.14
N ARG A 73 25.71 -18.97 2.71
CA ARG A 73 26.54 -20.13 3.10
C ARG A 73 26.74 -20.19 4.61
N ALA A 74 27.02 -19.06 5.25
CA ALA A 74 27.13 -18.99 6.71
C ALA A 74 25.81 -19.39 7.40
N GLN A 75 24.66 -18.93 6.90
CA GLN A 75 23.35 -19.30 7.43
C GLN A 75 23.06 -20.80 7.31
N THR A 76 23.47 -21.46 6.22
CA THR A 76 23.28 -22.91 6.04
C THR A 76 24.19 -23.78 6.90
N SER A 77 25.36 -23.27 7.29
CA SER A 77 26.33 -24.01 8.12
C SER A 77 25.94 -24.03 9.61
N HIS A 78 25.07 -23.13 10.06
CA HIS A 78 24.51 -23.17 11.40
C HIS A 78 23.33 -24.16 11.43
N GLU A 79 23.64 -25.43 11.67
CA GLU A 79 22.66 -26.52 11.81
C GLU A 79 21.54 -26.14 12.80
N GLY A 80 20.28 -26.20 12.33
CA GLY A 80 19.11 -26.27 13.21
C GLY A 80 18.24 -25.02 13.34
N ASN A 81 18.63 -23.87 12.78
CA ASN A 81 17.74 -22.69 12.80
C ASN A 81 17.05 -22.52 11.45
N HIS A 82 15.70 -22.60 11.43
CA HIS A 82 14.85 -22.25 10.29
C HIS A 82 14.88 -20.74 9.98
N HIS A 83 16.07 -20.13 9.93
CA HIS A 83 16.22 -18.74 9.53
C HIS A 83 15.91 -18.59 8.05
N TYR A 84 15.20 -17.51 7.71
CA TYR A 84 14.92 -17.13 6.33
C TYR A 84 16.25 -16.86 5.60
N LEU A 85 16.62 -17.75 4.68
CA LEU A 85 17.83 -17.59 3.86
C LEU A 85 17.73 -16.31 3.05
N MET A 86 18.78 -15.48 3.08
CA MET A 86 18.83 -14.27 2.27
C MET A 86 18.64 -14.62 0.80
N ARG A 87 17.69 -13.97 0.12
CA ARG A 87 17.41 -14.24 -1.29
C ARG A 87 18.50 -13.66 -2.19
N GLU A 88 18.75 -14.32 -3.31
CA GLU A 88 19.74 -13.89 -4.29
C GLU A 88 19.03 -12.97 -5.27
N VAL A 89 18.93 -11.71 -4.87
CA VAL A 89 18.14 -10.70 -5.56
C VAL A 89 18.91 -9.38 -5.62
N VAL A 90 18.56 -8.54 -6.60
CA VAL A 90 19.20 -7.23 -6.77
C VAL A 90 18.45 -6.15 -5.99
N LEU A 91 19.15 -5.09 -5.58
CA LEU A 91 18.52 -3.88 -5.03
C LEU A 91 17.53 -3.28 -6.02
N LEU A 92 16.42 -2.72 -5.57
CA LEU A 92 15.41 -2.11 -6.43
C LEU A 92 15.52 -0.59 -6.35
N ARG A 93 15.51 0.12 -7.49
CA ARG A 93 15.48 1.59 -7.50
C ARG A 93 14.05 2.09 -7.33
N ASP A 94 13.93 3.22 -6.64
CA ASP A 94 12.68 3.97 -6.60
C ASP A 94 12.38 4.61 -7.97
N VAL A 95 11.11 4.67 -8.35
CA VAL A 95 10.61 5.20 -9.62
C VAL A 95 9.35 6.00 -9.35
N ASP A 96 9.43 7.32 -9.40
CA ASP A 96 8.37 8.24 -8.95
C ASP A 96 6.99 8.02 -9.60
N THR A 97 6.96 7.43 -10.80
CA THR A 97 5.74 7.13 -11.56
C THR A 97 5.11 5.78 -11.19
N ARG A 98 5.83 4.90 -10.49
CA ARG A 98 5.35 3.57 -10.09
C ARG A 98 4.92 3.61 -8.62
N TRP A 99 3.61 3.48 -8.40
CA TRP A 99 2.95 3.61 -7.10
C TRP A 99 3.53 2.80 -5.91
N SER A 100 4.27 1.72 -6.17
CA SER A 100 4.88 0.84 -5.14
C SER A 100 6.40 0.83 -5.11
N SER A 101 7.07 1.62 -5.95
CA SER A 101 8.52 1.56 -6.07
C SER A 101 9.23 1.90 -4.77
N THR A 102 8.74 2.89 -4.01
CA THR A 102 9.35 3.29 -2.74
C THR A 102 9.28 2.17 -1.72
N PHE A 103 8.12 1.51 -1.58
CA PHE A 103 7.97 0.34 -0.72
C PHE A 103 8.94 -0.76 -1.11
N LEU A 104 8.97 -1.14 -2.39
CA LEU A 104 9.80 -2.23 -2.89
C LEU A 104 11.30 -1.92 -2.76
N MET A 105 11.71 -0.66 -2.93
CA MET A 105 13.08 -0.21 -2.68
C MET A 105 13.43 -0.40 -1.20
N VAL A 106 12.60 0.12 -0.29
CA VAL A 106 12.86 0.08 1.15
C VAL A 106 12.85 -1.35 1.67
N ASP A 107 11.86 -2.16 1.28
CA ASP A 107 11.77 -3.58 1.65
C ASP A 107 13.01 -4.36 1.20
N ARG A 108 13.45 -4.16 -0.05
CA ARG A 108 14.65 -4.80 -0.60
C ARG A 108 15.94 -4.29 0.05
N LEU A 109 16.01 -3.00 0.36
CA LEU A 109 17.17 -2.41 1.03
C LEU A 109 17.35 -3.03 2.43
N LEU A 110 16.27 -3.10 3.21
CA LEU A 110 16.30 -3.66 4.56
C LEU A 110 16.64 -5.16 4.54
N GLU A 111 16.13 -5.91 3.56
CA GLU A 111 16.50 -7.32 3.35
C GLU A 111 18.00 -7.50 3.08
N LEU A 112 18.57 -6.67 2.20
CA LEU A 112 19.96 -6.79 1.74
C LEU A 112 20.95 -5.95 2.56
N TYR A 113 20.49 -5.26 3.60
CA TYR A 113 21.31 -4.34 4.38
C TYR A 113 22.57 -4.99 5.00
N PRO A 114 22.52 -6.24 5.52
CA PRO A 114 23.73 -6.92 5.98
C PRO A 114 24.76 -7.11 4.86
N ALA A 115 24.33 -7.50 3.65
CA ALA A 115 25.22 -7.66 2.51
C ALA A 115 25.81 -6.32 2.05
N ILE A 116 25.05 -5.22 2.16
CA ILE A 116 25.56 -3.86 1.89
C ILE A 116 26.65 -3.50 2.89
N LYS A 117 26.47 -3.79 4.18
CA LYS A 117 27.51 -3.56 5.20
C LYS A 117 28.80 -4.33 4.86
N GLU A 118 28.69 -5.60 4.49
CA GLU A 118 29.85 -6.42 4.10
C GLU A 118 30.65 -5.82 2.94
N ILE A 119 29.99 -5.42 1.85
CA ILE A 119 30.71 -4.84 0.70
C ILE A 119 31.35 -3.49 1.01
N THR A 120 30.84 -2.78 2.02
CA THR A 120 31.33 -1.47 2.44
C THR A 120 32.63 -1.58 3.26
N ASN A 121 32.90 -2.75 3.85
CA ASN A 121 34.18 -3.03 4.52
C ASN A 121 35.34 -3.16 3.52
N SER A 122 35.05 -3.33 2.22
CA SER A 122 36.07 -3.37 1.18
C SER A 122 36.56 -1.96 0.83
N PRO A 123 37.88 -1.73 0.70
CA PRO A 123 38.44 -0.39 0.44
C PRO A 123 37.93 0.24 -0.87
N GLU A 124 37.55 -0.57 -1.86
CA GLU A 124 36.98 -0.13 -3.14
C GLU A 124 35.61 0.56 -3.01
N ASN A 125 34.92 0.37 -1.88
CA ASN A 125 33.57 0.89 -1.62
C ASN A 125 33.51 1.81 -0.40
N ASN A 126 34.64 2.37 0.03
CA ASN A 126 34.70 3.27 1.18
C ASN A 126 33.74 4.46 1.08
N GLU A 127 33.42 4.94 -0.13
CA GLU A 127 32.43 6.01 -0.32
C GLU A 127 31.03 5.63 0.18
N LEU A 128 30.67 4.34 0.18
CA LEU A 128 29.40 3.85 0.69
C LEU A 128 29.31 3.92 2.22
N GLN A 129 30.44 3.98 2.95
CA GLN A 129 30.45 4.09 4.42
C GLN A 129 29.68 5.33 4.87
N SER A 130 29.87 6.44 4.17
CA SER A 130 29.19 7.72 4.46
C SER A 130 27.67 7.68 4.23
N LEU A 131 27.19 6.69 3.48
CA LEU A 131 25.78 6.52 3.13
C LEU A 131 25.08 5.44 3.98
N LEU A 132 25.81 4.76 4.87
CA LEU A 132 25.22 3.77 5.76
C LEU A 132 24.25 4.44 6.73
N LEU A 133 23.14 3.75 6.97
CA LEU A 133 22.12 4.11 7.94
C LEU A 133 22.51 3.58 9.32
N GLU A 134 22.35 4.44 10.33
CA GLU A 134 22.55 4.06 11.72
C GLU A 134 21.47 3.07 12.20
N PRO A 135 21.70 2.32 13.30
CA PRO A 135 20.70 1.42 13.84
C PRO A 135 19.35 2.10 14.12
N PHE A 136 19.37 3.35 14.60
CA PHE A 136 18.17 4.14 14.81
C PHE A 136 17.46 4.47 13.49
N ASP A 137 18.19 4.97 12.49
CA ASP A 137 17.67 5.25 11.15
C ASP A 137 17.00 4.02 10.52
N LEU A 138 17.58 2.84 10.72
CA LEU A 138 17.02 1.57 10.25
C LEU A 138 15.71 1.22 10.96
N GLY A 139 15.61 1.51 12.26
CA GLY A 139 14.37 1.36 13.03
C GLY A 139 13.25 2.22 12.46
N VAL A 140 13.50 3.51 12.24
CA VAL A 140 12.50 4.41 11.63
C VAL A 140 12.19 3.99 10.19
N LEU A 141 13.17 3.52 9.42
CA LEU A 141 12.94 3.02 8.07
C LEU A 141 12.10 1.72 8.05
N LEU A 142 12.21 0.88 9.08
CA LEU A 142 11.31 -0.27 9.29
C LEU A 142 9.87 0.18 9.57
N ASP A 143 9.68 1.22 10.38
CA ASP A 143 8.35 1.79 10.62
C ASP A 143 7.73 2.35 9.33
N ILE A 144 8.53 3.07 8.54
CA ILE A 144 8.13 3.56 7.21
C ILE A 144 7.78 2.38 6.29
N ARG A 145 8.55 1.29 6.33
CA ARG A 145 8.26 0.07 5.58
C ARG A 145 6.91 -0.53 5.96
N PHE A 146 6.60 -0.64 7.25
CA PHE A 146 5.30 -1.16 7.72
C PHE A 146 4.14 -0.28 7.26
N PHE A 147 4.31 1.04 7.32
CA PHE A 147 3.36 2.00 6.75
C PHE A 147 3.12 1.79 5.26
N LEU A 148 4.19 1.80 4.45
CA LEU A 148 4.09 1.61 3.01
C LEU A 148 3.53 0.24 2.61
N LYS A 149 3.85 -0.82 3.37
CA LYS A 149 3.33 -2.18 3.16
C LYS A 149 1.80 -2.22 3.22
N THR A 150 1.19 -1.42 4.09
CA THR A 150 -0.26 -1.37 4.25
C THR A 150 -0.94 -0.98 2.94
N PHE A 151 -0.42 0.02 2.24
CA PHE A 151 -0.92 0.43 0.92
C PHE A 151 -0.59 -0.59 -0.17
N HIS A 152 0.61 -1.17 -0.14
CA HIS A 152 1.04 -2.18 -1.09
C HIS A 152 0.05 -3.36 -1.12
N LEU A 153 -0.28 -3.91 0.04
CA LEU A 153 -1.17 -5.06 0.16
C LEU A 153 -2.58 -4.78 -0.36
N VAL A 154 -3.18 -3.63 0.00
CA VAL A 154 -4.53 -3.28 -0.44
C VAL A 154 -4.57 -3.07 -1.96
N GLN A 155 -3.51 -2.51 -2.54
CA GLN A 155 -3.42 -2.38 -3.99
C GLN A 155 -3.24 -3.74 -4.67
N GLU A 156 -2.41 -4.64 -4.13
CA GLU A 156 -2.24 -5.98 -4.70
C GLU A 156 -3.57 -6.72 -4.70
N LEU A 157 -4.36 -6.58 -3.62
CA LEU A 157 -5.72 -7.10 -3.54
C LEU A 157 -6.63 -6.53 -4.63
N ALA A 158 -6.53 -5.24 -4.95
CA ALA A 158 -7.28 -4.62 -6.04
C ALA A 158 -6.83 -5.13 -7.42
N SER A 159 -5.52 -5.31 -7.61
CA SER A 159 -4.92 -5.74 -8.88
C SER A 159 -5.14 -7.21 -9.20
N ALA A 160 -5.28 -8.06 -8.17
CA ALA A 160 -5.51 -9.49 -8.32
C ALA A 160 -6.92 -9.84 -8.86
N GLN A 161 -7.79 -8.83 -9.01
CA GLN A 161 -9.21 -9.04 -9.22
C GLN A 161 -9.52 -9.13 -10.71
N LYS A 162 -10.13 -10.25 -11.10
CA LYS A 162 -10.51 -10.54 -12.49
C LYS A 162 -11.90 -9.98 -12.86
N THR A 163 -12.59 -9.39 -11.88
CA THR A 163 -13.98 -8.87 -11.98
C THR A 163 -14.01 -7.35 -11.83
N PRO A 164 -15.14 -6.66 -12.11
CA PRO A 164 -15.19 -5.19 -12.09
C PRO A 164 -14.69 -4.62 -10.76
N CYS A 165 -13.51 -3.97 -10.81
CA CYS A 165 -12.79 -3.45 -9.64
C CYS A 165 -13.64 -2.45 -8.83
N LEU A 166 -14.59 -1.77 -9.48
CA LEU A 166 -15.44 -0.77 -8.82
C LEU A 166 -16.23 -1.31 -7.62
N ALA A 167 -16.64 -2.59 -7.64
CA ALA A 167 -17.40 -3.21 -6.56
C ALA A 167 -16.60 -3.44 -5.27
N ILE A 168 -15.27 -3.44 -5.35
CA ILE A 168 -14.37 -3.73 -4.22
C ILE A 168 -13.64 -2.49 -3.70
N VAL A 169 -13.69 -1.37 -4.44
CA VAL A 169 -12.99 -0.13 -4.07
C VAL A 169 -13.43 0.41 -2.71
N LEU A 170 -14.74 0.51 -2.45
CA LEU A 170 -15.25 1.02 -1.16
C LEU A 170 -14.89 0.09 0.01
N PRO A 171 -15.09 -1.24 -0.08
CA PRO A 171 -14.58 -2.17 0.94
C PRO A 171 -13.07 -2.05 1.19
N LEU A 172 -12.26 -1.87 0.13
CA LEU A 172 -10.82 -1.70 0.28
C LEU A 172 -10.43 -0.37 0.94
N TYR A 173 -11.16 0.72 0.71
CA TYR A 173 -10.96 1.96 1.45
C TYR A 173 -11.27 1.79 2.94
N GLU A 174 -12.39 1.17 3.30
CA GLU A 174 -12.75 0.91 4.70
C GLU A 174 -11.69 0.05 5.42
N GLN A 175 -11.23 -1.01 4.75
CA GLN A 175 -10.16 -1.86 5.28
C GLN A 175 -8.84 -1.08 5.43
N LEU A 176 -8.48 -0.26 4.45
CA LEU A 176 -7.27 0.56 4.50
C LEU A 176 -7.35 1.58 5.64
N ILE A 177 -8.48 2.28 5.81
CA ILE A 177 -8.71 3.23 6.90
C ILE A 177 -8.56 2.55 8.26
N THR A 178 -9.17 1.37 8.41
CA THR A 178 -9.08 0.58 9.65
C THR A 178 -7.62 0.22 9.96
N ASN A 179 -6.89 -0.30 8.97
CA ASN A 179 -5.48 -0.67 9.14
C ASN A 179 -4.60 0.55 9.47
N LEU A 180 -4.84 1.69 8.81
CA LEU A 180 -4.10 2.93 9.09
C LEU A 180 -4.38 3.49 10.48
N ARG A 181 -5.62 3.39 10.98
CA ARG A 181 -5.94 3.79 12.36
C ARG A 181 -5.23 2.91 13.39
N LEU A 182 -5.21 1.60 13.17
CA LEU A 182 -4.44 0.68 14.02
C LEU A 182 -2.94 1.00 13.97
N LEU A 183 -2.43 1.27 12.77
CA LEU A 183 -1.02 1.61 12.59
C LEU A 183 -0.64 2.95 13.21
N LYS A 184 -1.53 3.94 13.19
CA LYS A 184 -1.34 5.24 13.85
C LYS A 184 -1.08 5.08 15.35
N ASN A 185 -1.79 4.14 15.99
CA ASN A 185 -1.60 3.84 17.41
C ASN A 185 -0.30 3.07 17.66
N ALA A 186 0.11 2.20 16.73
CA ALA A 186 1.34 1.42 16.83
C ALA A 186 2.61 2.23 16.53
N LEU A 187 2.52 3.25 15.66
CA LEU A 187 3.63 4.07 15.19
C LEU A 187 3.37 5.55 15.50
N PRO A 188 3.45 5.98 16.77
CA PRO A 188 3.15 7.36 17.18
C PRO A 188 4.04 8.39 16.47
N ASN A 189 5.30 8.05 16.19
CA ASN A 189 6.24 8.92 15.47
C ASN A 189 5.80 9.22 14.03
N LEU A 190 5.04 8.31 13.40
CA LEU A 190 4.47 8.51 12.06
C LEU A 190 3.01 8.99 12.09
N SER A 191 2.46 9.28 13.27
CA SER A 191 1.04 9.61 13.44
C SER A 191 0.59 10.79 12.58
N HIS A 192 1.40 11.85 12.51
CA HIS A 192 1.13 13.04 11.69
C HIS A 192 1.07 12.73 10.18
N ALA A 193 1.96 11.85 9.71
CA ALA A 193 2.03 11.40 8.32
C ALA A 193 0.86 10.45 7.99
N ILE A 194 0.55 9.51 8.88
CA ILE A 194 -0.59 8.59 8.74
C ILE A 194 -1.90 9.38 8.69
N GLU A 195 -2.06 10.39 9.54
CA GLU A 195 -3.25 11.25 9.56
C GLU A 195 -3.42 11.98 8.22
N SER A 196 -2.32 12.44 7.61
CA SER A 196 -2.37 13.10 6.30
C SER A 196 -2.81 12.16 5.17
N ALA A 197 -2.38 10.89 5.22
CA ALA A 197 -2.85 9.88 4.28
C ALA A 197 -4.34 9.56 4.51
N LEU A 198 -4.78 9.43 5.76
CA LEU A 198 -6.17 9.21 6.12
C LEU A 198 -7.07 10.34 5.59
N GLN A 199 -6.66 11.60 5.77
CA GLN A 199 -7.38 12.75 5.26
C GLN A 199 -7.56 12.67 3.73
N LYS A 200 -6.50 12.31 3.00
CA LYS A 200 -6.58 12.13 1.54
C LYS A 200 -7.48 10.96 1.14
N ILE A 201 -7.41 9.83 1.84
CA ILE A 201 -8.27 8.69 1.56
C ILE A 201 -9.75 9.06 1.77
N HIS A 202 -10.08 9.70 2.89
CA HIS A 202 -11.45 10.13 3.18
C HIS A 202 -11.99 11.11 2.11
N GLU A 203 -11.19 12.08 1.68
CA GLU A 203 -11.55 13.02 0.60
C GLU A 203 -12.01 12.27 -0.67
N TYR A 204 -11.30 11.21 -1.05
CA TYR A 204 -11.65 10.42 -2.24
C TYR A 204 -12.74 9.38 -1.98
N GLN A 205 -12.85 8.86 -0.77
CA GLN A 205 -13.95 7.98 -0.37
C GLN A 205 -15.29 8.73 -0.44
N ASP A 206 -15.35 9.97 0.05
CA ASP A 206 -16.55 10.81 -0.06
C ASP A 206 -16.93 11.09 -1.52
N LYS A 207 -15.95 11.33 -2.40
CA LYS A 207 -16.19 11.43 -3.85
C LYS A 207 -16.77 10.13 -4.41
N CYS A 208 -16.30 8.97 -3.97
CA CYS A 208 -16.85 7.67 -4.39
C CYS A 208 -18.31 7.50 -3.92
N HIS A 209 -18.64 7.90 -2.69
CA HIS A 209 -20.02 7.87 -2.17
C HIS A 209 -20.98 8.79 -2.93
N SER A 210 -20.50 9.92 -3.48
CA SER A 210 -21.33 10.82 -4.30
C SER A 210 -21.67 10.25 -5.69
N THR A 211 -21.02 9.16 -6.10
CA THR A 211 -21.15 8.58 -7.43
C THR A 211 -21.94 7.27 -7.38
N ASN A 212 -23.14 7.25 -7.97
CA ASN A 212 -24.02 6.08 -7.96
C ASN A 212 -23.41 4.82 -8.59
N MET A 213 -22.40 4.96 -9.46
CA MET A 213 -21.71 3.86 -10.13
C MET A 213 -21.08 2.86 -9.15
N TYR A 214 -20.56 3.31 -7.99
CA TYR A 214 -20.01 2.43 -6.97
C TYR A 214 -21.12 1.57 -6.31
N SER A 215 -22.23 2.20 -5.95
CA SER A 215 -23.42 1.51 -5.41
C SER A 215 -23.96 0.47 -6.39
N PHE A 216 -24.02 0.81 -7.68
CA PHE A 216 -24.43 -0.12 -8.73
C PHE A 216 -23.47 -1.29 -8.88
N ALA A 217 -22.16 -1.03 -8.97
CA ALA A 217 -21.17 -2.09 -9.11
C ALA A 217 -21.18 -3.04 -7.91
N MET A 218 -21.30 -2.51 -6.70
CA MET A 218 -21.43 -3.32 -5.48
C MET A 218 -22.67 -4.23 -5.54
N CYS A 219 -23.84 -3.69 -5.89
CA CYS A 219 -25.10 -4.45 -5.94
C CYS A 219 -25.14 -5.47 -7.09
N MET A 220 -24.57 -5.13 -8.25
CA MET A 220 -24.62 -5.95 -9.47
C MET A 220 -23.52 -7.01 -9.56
N SER A 221 -22.42 -6.89 -8.79
CA SER A 221 -21.42 -7.97 -8.78
C SER A 221 -22.02 -9.22 -8.12
N GLN A 222 -21.84 -10.41 -8.67
CA GLN A 222 -22.18 -11.66 -7.96
C GLN A 222 -21.14 -12.03 -6.88
N LEU A 223 -20.01 -11.31 -6.82
CA LEU A 223 -18.79 -11.72 -6.10
C LEU A 223 -18.16 -10.53 -5.37
N VAL A 224 -18.69 -10.13 -4.20
CA VAL A 224 -17.87 -9.39 -3.23
C VAL A 224 -17.47 -10.39 -2.16
N ILE A 225 -16.33 -11.03 -2.37
CA ILE A 225 -15.79 -12.04 -1.46
C ILE A 225 -15.04 -11.32 -0.34
N PHE A 226 -15.58 -11.38 0.88
CA PHE A 226 -14.81 -11.18 2.10
C PHE A 226 -13.79 -12.33 2.20
N LYS A 227 -12.51 -12.06 1.90
CA LYS A 227 -11.42 -12.96 2.32
C LYS A 227 -10.85 -12.43 3.63
N PHE A 228 -11.29 -12.99 4.75
CA PHE A 228 -10.58 -12.87 6.03
C PHE A 228 -10.52 -14.23 6.72
N SER A 229 -9.27 -14.64 6.99
CA SER A 229 -8.81 -15.71 7.88
C SER A 229 -8.94 -17.19 7.47
N PHE A 230 -7.76 -17.78 7.26
CA PHE A 230 -7.30 -19.13 7.63
C PHE A 230 -8.30 -20.31 7.59
N SER A 231 -8.10 -21.19 6.60
CA SER A 231 -8.61 -22.55 6.47
C SER A 231 -10.06 -22.76 5.99
N LEU A 232 -10.16 -23.62 4.97
CA LEU A 232 -11.32 -24.17 4.27
C LEU A 232 -12.17 -23.26 3.37
N THR A 233 -11.88 -23.41 2.06
CA THR A 233 -12.79 -23.47 0.92
C THR A 233 -14.27 -23.18 1.17
N TRP A 234 -14.72 -21.93 0.96
CA TRP A 234 -16.09 -21.65 0.48
C TRP A 234 -16.11 -20.38 -0.38
N ALA A 235 -16.43 -20.53 -1.66
CA ALA A 235 -16.80 -19.43 -2.53
C ALA A 235 -18.22 -18.99 -2.17
N VAL A 236 -18.36 -17.99 -1.29
CA VAL A 236 -19.66 -17.40 -0.99
C VAL A 236 -20.02 -16.44 -2.11
N VAL A 237 -20.92 -16.87 -3.00
CA VAL A 237 -21.67 -15.98 -3.88
C VAL A 237 -22.56 -15.12 -2.97
N VAL A 238 -22.19 -13.87 -2.77
CA VAL A 238 -22.96 -12.96 -1.92
C VAL A 238 -24.22 -12.53 -2.68
N ASN A 239 -25.35 -13.07 -2.23
CA ASN A 239 -26.70 -12.69 -2.64
C ASN A 239 -26.86 -11.14 -2.59
N PRO A 240 -27.44 -10.47 -3.60
CA PRO A 240 -27.68 -9.02 -3.61
C PRO A 240 -28.28 -8.47 -2.30
N THR A 241 -29.11 -9.26 -1.61
CA THR A 241 -29.73 -8.90 -0.33
C THR A 241 -28.71 -8.74 0.80
N CYS A 242 -27.65 -9.55 0.83
CA CYS A 242 -26.58 -9.46 1.82
C CYS A 242 -25.72 -8.20 1.62
N LYS A 243 -25.59 -7.72 0.38
CA LYS A 243 -24.84 -6.50 0.06
C LYS A 243 -25.60 -5.23 0.39
N LEU A 244 -26.91 -5.23 0.15
CA LEU A 244 -27.81 -4.19 0.64
C LEU A 244 -27.78 -4.11 2.16
N LYS A 245 -27.79 -5.26 2.83
CA LYS A 245 -27.63 -5.33 4.28
C LYS A 245 -26.29 -4.77 4.75
N TRP A 246 -25.18 -5.09 4.07
CA TRP A 246 -23.88 -4.49 4.35
C TRP A 246 -23.89 -2.97 4.19
N VAL A 247 -24.49 -2.45 3.11
CA VAL A 247 -24.66 -1.00 2.88
C VAL A 247 -25.49 -0.36 4.00
N GLU A 248 -26.55 -1.02 4.46
CA GLU A 248 -27.38 -0.55 5.58
C GLU A 248 -26.65 -0.57 6.92
N GLU A 249 -25.74 -1.52 7.12
CA GLU A 249 -24.95 -1.68 8.34
C GLU A 249 -23.75 -0.71 8.41
N HIS A 250 -23.17 -0.35 7.27
CA HIS A 250 -21.90 0.41 7.22
C HIS A 250 -22.07 1.85 6.72
N TRP A 251 -23.18 2.19 6.04
CA TRP A 251 -23.43 3.56 5.56
C TRP A 251 -24.43 4.28 6.46
N THR A 252 -24.40 5.61 6.45
CA THR A 252 -25.41 6.41 7.14
C THR A 252 -26.80 6.15 6.55
N GLN A 253 -27.82 6.26 7.39
CA GLN A 253 -29.21 5.90 7.03
C GLN A 253 -29.72 6.63 5.78
N SER A 254 -29.38 7.93 5.64
CA SER A 254 -29.70 8.75 4.46
C SER A 254 -29.02 8.23 3.19
N ARG A 255 -27.74 7.84 3.27
CA ARG A 255 -26.96 7.34 2.12
C ARG A 255 -27.40 5.94 1.70
N ALA A 256 -27.70 5.06 2.67
CA ALA A 256 -28.26 3.74 2.38
C ALA A 256 -29.61 3.86 1.63
N LEU A 257 -30.43 4.86 1.98
CA LEU A 257 -31.68 5.14 1.29
C LEU A 257 -31.47 5.61 -0.16
N GLN A 258 -30.54 6.55 -0.38
CA GLN A 258 -30.20 7.04 -1.71
C GLN A 258 -29.65 5.92 -2.60
N ALA A 259 -28.79 5.05 -2.06
CA ALA A 259 -28.28 3.89 -2.78
C ALA A 259 -29.42 2.93 -3.17
N LYS A 260 -30.37 2.67 -2.26
CA LYS A 260 -31.57 1.87 -2.54
C LYS A 260 -32.43 2.45 -3.66
N GLU A 261 -32.66 3.76 -3.65
CA GLU A 261 -33.45 4.45 -4.67
C GLU A 261 -32.79 4.37 -6.05
N ALA A 262 -31.49 4.68 -6.13
CA ALA A 262 -30.72 4.58 -7.37
C ALA A 262 -30.77 3.14 -7.96
N ILE A 263 -30.64 2.12 -7.12
CA ILE A 263 -30.76 0.71 -7.51
C ILE A 263 -32.16 0.40 -8.06
N LYS A 264 -33.22 0.84 -7.37
CA LYS A 264 -34.61 0.63 -7.82
C LYS A 264 -34.89 1.29 -9.17
N GLU A 265 -34.42 2.50 -9.38
CA GLU A 265 -34.57 3.21 -10.66
C GLU A 265 -33.89 2.46 -11.81
N THR A 266 -32.71 1.91 -11.56
CA THR A 266 -31.94 1.21 -12.60
C THR A 266 -32.52 -0.16 -12.94
N VAL A 267 -33.01 -0.90 -11.95
CA VAL A 267 -33.75 -2.15 -12.19
C VAL A 267 -35.04 -1.89 -12.98
N ARG A 268 -35.76 -0.80 -12.66
CA ARG A 268 -36.92 -0.36 -13.44
C ARG A 268 -36.53 -0.04 -14.88
N TYR A 269 -35.45 0.69 -15.08
CA TYR A 269 -34.97 1.07 -16.42
C TYR A 269 -34.58 -0.15 -17.26
N LYS A 270 -33.86 -1.10 -16.67
CA LYS A 270 -33.47 -2.36 -17.33
C LYS A 270 -34.69 -3.20 -17.75
N LYS A 271 -35.68 -3.31 -16.85
CA LYS A 271 -36.93 -4.04 -17.11
C LYS A 271 -37.75 -3.37 -18.22
N LEU A 272 -37.76 -2.04 -18.28
CA LEU A 272 -38.41 -1.27 -19.35
C LEU A 272 -37.66 -1.43 -20.69
N SER A 273 -36.33 -1.44 -20.70
CA SER A 273 -35.55 -1.66 -21.92
C SER A 273 -35.67 -3.07 -22.48
N GLU A 274 -35.82 -4.08 -21.62
CA GLU A 274 -36.06 -5.48 -22.02
C GLU A 274 -37.49 -5.71 -22.54
N MET A 275 -38.45 -4.82 -22.20
CA MET A 275 -39.83 -4.85 -22.72
C MET A 275 -40.01 -4.09 -24.04
N LEU A 276 -39.01 -3.30 -24.46
CA LEU A 276 -39.02 -2.49 -25.69
C LEU A 276 -38.27 -3.18 -26.86
N ILE A 277 -37.84 -4.44 -26.67
CA ILE A 277 -37.26 -5.34 -27.67
C ILE A 277 -38.27 -6.47 -27.91
#